data_AF-A0A0M9AAK5-F1
#
_entry.id   AF-A0A0M9AAK5-F1
#
_cell.length_a   1.000
_cell.length_b   1.000
_cell.length_c   1.000
_cell.angle_alpha   90.00
_cell.angle_beta   90.00
_cell.angle_gamma   90.00
#
_symmetry.space_group_name_H-M   'P 1'
#
loop_
_entity.id
_entity.type
_entity.pdbx_description
1 polymer ?
#
loop_
_entity_poly.entity_id
_entity_poly.type
_entity_poly.pdbx_seq_one_letter_code
_entity_poly.pdbx_strand_id
1 'polypeptide(L)'
;ERFRIYDSDFISYNYKFPLHVPRNLSKFYDLVIADPPFLSDECLTKTALTIKFLAKKKIVLCTGAIMSELAERLLNVKICNFIPHHQNNLANEFYCYSNFDFDKMLL
;
A
#
# COMPACT_ATOMS: atom_id res chain seq x y z
N GLU A 1 -19.55 -3.17 -1.21
CA GLU A 1 -20.63 -2.63 -2.07
C GLU A 1 -20.71 -1.11 -2.11
N ARG A 2 -20.47 -0.37 -1.01
CA ARG A 2 -20.54 1.10 -0.97
C ARG A 2 -19.79 1.85 -2.09
N PHE A 3 -18.64 1.35 -2.52
CA PHE A 3 -17.79 2.00 -3.54
C PHE A 3 -18.11 1.58 -4.99
N ARG A 4 -19.11 0.72 -5.23
CA ARG A 4 -19.50 0.32 -6.60
C ARG A 4 -20.04 1.50 -7.43
N ILE A 5 -20.40 2.61 -6.78
CA ILE A 5 -20.82 3.85 -7.45
C ILE A 5 -19.74 4.45 -8.35
N TYR A 6 -18.47 4.07 -8.16
CA TYR A 6 -17.34 4.53 -8.97
C TYR A 6 -17.09 3.65 -10.22
N ASP A 7 -17.98 2.68 -10.47
CA ASP A 7 -18.00 1.83 -11.67
C ASP A 7 -16.61 1.28 -12.06
N SER A 8 -16.06 1.68 -13.21
CA SER A 8 -14.77 1.19 -13.72
C SER A 8 -13.57 1.59 -12.88
N ASP A 9 -13.69 2.65 -12.06
CA ASP A 9 -12.61 3.14 -11.20
C ASP A 9 -12.56 2.38 -9.86
N PHE A 10 -13.50 1.45 -9.61
CA PHE A 10 -13.51 0.61 -8.43
C PHE A 10 -13.53 -0.88 -8.76
N ILE A 11 -12.61 -1.62 -8.15
CA ILE A 11 -12.55 -3.07 -8.22
C ILE A 11 -12.73 -3.64 -6.82
N SER A 12 -13.66 -4.58 -6.68
CA SER A 12 -13.80 -5.33 -5.44
C SER A 12 -12.55 -6.19 -5.22
N TYR A 13 -11.79 -5.90 -4.17
CA TYR A 13 -10.54 -6.57 -3.86
C TYR A 13 -10.61 -7.27 -2.50
N ASN A 14 -10.09 -8.49 -2.43
CA ASN A 14 -9.93 -9.24 -1.20
C ASN A 14 -8.47 -9.66 -1.05
N TYR A 15 -7.76 -9.09 -0.07
CA TYR A 15 -6.33 -9.38 0.13
C TYR A 15 -6.04 -10.87 0.43
N LYS A 16 -7.03 -11.66 0.86
CA LYS A 16 -6.86 -13.12 1.02
C LYS A 16 -6.57 -13.81 -0.32
N PHE A 17 -7.01 -13.21 -1.42
CA PHE A 17 -6.77 -13.65 -2.80
C PHE A 17 -6.06 -12.53 -3.58
N PRO A 18 -4.78 -12.25 -3.28
CA PRO A 18 -4.11 -11.01 -3.69
C PRO A 18 -4.04 -10.82 -5.21
N LEU A 19 -3.92 -11.92 -5.98
CA LEU A 19 -3.88 -11.87 -7.44
C LEU A 19 -5.25 -12.04 -8.11
N HIS A 20 -6.34 -12.02 -7.33
CA HIS A 20 -7.70 -11.98 -7.87
C HIS A 20 -8.09 -10.56 -8.25
N VAL A 21 -7.27 -9.96 -9.12
CA VAL A 21 -7.45 -8.65 -9.73
C VAL A 21 -7.34 -8.80 -11.26
N PRO A 22 -7.94 -7.89 -12.06
CA PRO A 22 -7.89 -7.98 -13.51
C PRO A 22 -6.45 -8.07 -14.04
N ARG A 23 -6.19 -9.08 -14.89
CA ARG A 23 -4.83 -9.39 -15.35
C ARG A 23 -4.20 -8.29 -16.19
N ASN A 24 -5.02 -7.51 -16.88
CA ASN A 24 -4.60 -6.36 -17.68
C ASN A 24 -4.00 -5.22 -16.85
N LEU A 25 -4.17 -5.26 -15.51
CA LEU A 25 -3.56 -4.29 -14.60
C LEU A 25 -2.13 -4.64 -14.18
N SER A 26 -1.57 -5.74 -14.71
CA SER A 26 -0.19 -6.11 -14.41
C SER A 26 0.78 -5.02 -14.86
N LYS A 27 1.55 -4.46 -13.92
CA LYS A 27 2.49 -3.35 -14.13
C LYS A 27 1.84 -2.20 -14.91
N PHE A 28 0.58 -1.89 -14.61
CA PHE A 28 -0.17 -0.86 -15.31
C PHE A 28 0.06 0.52 -14.70
N TYR A 29 0.16 0.60 -13.37
CA TYR A 29 0.21 1.86 -12.64
C TYR A 29 1.64 2.34 -12.42
N ASP A 30 1.93 3.60 -12.72
CA ASP A 30 3.23 4.21 -12.46
C ASP A 30 3.52 4.40 -10.97
N LEU A 31 2.46 4.58 -10.17
CA LEU A 31 2.46 4.68 -8.71
C LEU A 31 1.32 3.84 -8.13
N VAL A 32 1.62 3.06 -7.09
CA VAL A 32 0.61 2.38 -6.26
C VAL A 32 0.74 2.89 -4.83
N ILE A 33 -0.39 3.31 -4.26
CA ILE A 33 -0.52 3.73 -2.86
C ILE A 33 -1.36 2.68 -2.12
N ALA A 34 -0.91 2.22 -0.95
CA ALA A 34 -1.60 1.20 -0.18
C ALA A 34 -1.59 1.51 1.33
N ASP A 35 -2.67 1.14 2.00
CA ASP A 35 -2.85 1.20 3.46
C ASP A 35 -3.55 -0.08 3.93
N PRO A 36 -2.81 -1.18 4.18
CA PRO A 36 -3.40 -2.47 4.53
C PRO A 36 -4.02 -2.45 5.94
N PRO A 37 -5.15 -3.15 6.13
CA PRO A 37 -5.99 -2.99 7.33
C PRO A 37 -5.42 -3.60 8.61
N PHE A 38 -4.42 -4.49 8.53
CA PHE A 38 -3.92 -5.26 9.67
C PHE A 38 -2.41 -5.25 9.77
N LEU A 39 -1.90 -5.10 10.99
CA LEU A 39 -0.47 -5.17 11.34
C LEU A 39 -0.05 -6.63 11.56
N SER A 40 -0.11 -7.42 10.49
CA SER A 40 0.31 -8.82 10.51
C SER A 40 1.13 -9.17 9.28
N ASP A 41 2.09 -10.07 9.45
CA ASP A 41 2.97 -10.52 8.38
C ASP A 41 2.20 -11.08 7.18
N GLU A 42 1.14 -11.86 7.43
CA GLU A 42 0.30 -12.43 6.38
C GLU A 42 -0.38 -11.32 5.56
N CYS A 43 -0.99 -10.34 6.24
CA CYS A 43 -1.70 -9.23 5.60
C CYS A 43 -0.76 -8.41 4.73
N LEU A 44 0.40 -8.00 5.27
CA LEU A 44 1.36 -7.21 4.53
C LEU A 44 1.97 -8.00 3.37
N THR A 45 2.30 -9.28 3.57
CA THR A 45 2.85 -10.14 2.51
C THR A 45 1.87 -10.29 1.35
N LYS A 46 0.59 -10.58 1.63
CA LYS A 46 -0.42 -10.72 0.57
C LYS A 46 -0.68 -9.39 -0.12
N THR A 47 -0.77 -8.29 0.63
CA THR A 47 -0.91 -6.95 0.04
C THR A 47 0.29 -6.59 -0.85
N ALA A 48 1.51 -6.93 -0.42
CA ALA A 48 2.73 -6.71 -1.19
C ALA A 48 2.73 -7.47 -2.53
N LEU A 49 2.15 -8.68 -2.58
CA LEU A 49 1.98 -9.40 -3.85
C LEU A 49 1.11 -8.61 -4.83
N THR A 50 -0.01 -8.07 -4.36
CA THR A 50 -0.90 -7.22 -5.16
C THR A 50 -0.20 -5.94 -5.61
N ILE A 51 0.49 -5.26 -4.70
CA ILE A 51 1.23 -4.02 -5.02
C ILE A 51 2.27 -4.29 -6.12
N LYS A 52 3.08 -5.34 -5.98
CA LYS A 52 4.08 -5.74 -6.99
C LYS A 52 3.45 -6.12 -8.33
N PHE A 53 2.27 -6.72 -8.30
CA PHE A 53 1.55 -7.05 -9.52
C PHE A 53 1.08 -5.79 -10.25
N LEU A 54 0.57 -4.79 -9.53
CA LEU A 54 -0.02 -3.58 -10.10
C LEU A 54 1.03 -2.51 -10.49
N ALA A 55 2.06 -2.34 -9.68
CA ALA A 55 3.03 -1.25 -9.81
C ALA A 55 4.06 -1.53 -10.91
N LYS A 56 4.33 -0.52 -11.74
CA LYS A 56 5.49 -0.51 -12.62
C LYS A 56 6.79 -0.35 -11.83
N LYS A 57 6.82 0.67 -10.96
CA LYS A 57 8.03 1.09 -10.24
C LYS A 57 7.75 1.70 -8.87
N LYS A 58 6.92 2.76 -8.80
CA LYS A 58 6.79 3.57 -7.58
C LYS A 58 5.74 3.01 -6.64
N ILE A 59 6.07 2.98 -5.35
CA ILE A 59 5.22 2.45 -4.29
C ILE A 59 5.23 3.45 -3.14
N VAL A 60 4.05 3.74 -2.60
CA VAL A 60 3.86 4.38 -1.31
C VAL A 60 3.01 3.45 -0.44
N LEU A 61 3.48 3.17 0.76
CA LEU A 61 2.82 2.30 1.72
C LEU A 61 2.64 3.08 3.02
N CYS A 62 1.42 3.16 3.52
CA CYS A 62 1.15 3.57 4.89
C CYS A 62 0.90 2.31 5.72
N THR A 63 1.58 2.15 6.85
CA THR A 63 1.35 1.01 7.75
C THR A 63 1.94 1.32 9.13
N GLY A 64 1.66 0.48 10.12
CA GLY A 64 2.21 0.61 11.46
C GLY A 64 3.73 0.46 11.50
N ALA A 65 4.38 1.17 12.42
CA ALA A 65 5.83 1.17 12.64
C ALA A 65 6.43 -0.23 12.80
N ILE A 66 5.70 -1.11 13.50
CA ILE A 66 6.07 -2.52 13.73
C ILE A 66 6.28 -3.30 12.42
N MET A 67 5.70 -2.86 11.31
CA MET A 67 5.82 -3.52 10.00
C MET A 67 7.02 -3.04 9.17
N SER A 68 7.83 -2.09 9.67
CA SER A 68 8.90 -1.43 8.90
C SER A 68 9.87 -2.42 8.25
N GLU A 69 10.44 -3.35 9.02
CA GLU A 69 11.42 -4.32 8.52
C GLU A 69 10.84 -5.22 7.42
N LEU A 70 9.61 -5.70 7.64
CA LEU A 70 8.91 -6.53 6.66
C LEU A 70 8.59 -5.74 5.39
N ALA A 71 8.13 -4.49 5.53
CA ALA A 71 7.84 -3.61 4.41
C ALA A 71 9.09 -3.34 3.56
N GLU A 72 10.22 -3.04 4.19
CA GLU A 72 11.51 -2.84 3.50
C GLU A 72 11.93 -4.11 2.76
N ARG A 73 11.91 -5.27 3.43
CA ARG A 73 12.28 -6.55 2.81
C ARG A 73 11.39 -6.93 1.62
N LEU A 74 10.09 -6.69 1.72
CA LEU A 74 9.14 -7.07 0.69
C LEU A 74 9.13 -6.10 -0.49
N LEU A 75 9.14 -4.78 -0.24
CA LEU A 75 8.83 -3.76 -1.24
C LEU A 75 9.99 -2.77 -1.47
N ASN A 76 11.10 -2.90 -0.76
CA ASN A 76 12.24 -1.97 -0.78
C ASN A 76 11.79 -0.52 -0.51
N VAL A 77 10.86 -0.35 0.42
CA VAL A 77 10.36 0.95 0.85
C VAL A 77 11.07 1.41 2.13
N LYS A 78 11.22 2.73 2.29
CA LYS A 78 11.86 3.38 3.45
C LYS A 78 10.93 4.45 4.00
N ILE A 79 11.05 4.73 5.31
CA ILE A 79 10.27 5.77 5.99
C ILE A 79 10.45 7.12 5.28
N CYS A 80 9.34 7.82 5.06
CA CYS A 80 9.27 9.17 4.52
C CYS A 80 9.13 10.20 5.66
N ASN A 81 9.39 11.47 5.37
CA ASN A 81 9.18 12.54 6.33
C ASN A 81 7.70 12.85 6.57
N PHE A 82 6.83 12.50 5.62
CA PHE A 82 5.38 12.61 5.80
C PHE A 82 4.89 11.69 6.95
N ILE A 83 4.29 12.29 7.98
CA ILE A 83 3.72 11.59 9.13
C ILE A 83 2.19 11.50 8.94
N PRO A 84 1.62 10.30 8.75
CA PRO A 84 0.19 10.14 8.60
C PRO A 84 -0.54 10.37 9.94
N HIS A 85 -1.61 11.17 9.91
CA HIS A 85 -2.48 11.40 11.06
C HIS A 85 -3.83 10.70 10.87
N HIS A 86 -4.27 9.99 11.91
CA HIS A 86 -5.59 9.36 11.93
C HIS A 86 -6.57 10.24 12.69
N GLN A 87 -7.81 10.37 12.18
CA GLN A 87 -8.86 11.14 12.84
C GLN A 87 -9.22 10.58 14.22
N ASN A 88 -9.18 9.25 14.37
CA ASN A 88 -9.36 8.57 15.63
C ASN A 88 -7.98 8.11 16.11
N ASN A 89 -7.52 8.62 17.24
CA ASN A 89 -6.21 8.25 17.80
C ASN A 89 -6.06 6.73 17.87
N LEU A 90 -5.14 6.20 17.06
CA LEU A 90 -4.75 4.80 17.11
C LEU A 90 -3.62 4.64 18.13
N ALA A 91 -3.62 3.53 18.87
CA ALA A 91 -2.59 3.24 19.87
C ALA A 91 -1.22 2.93 19.24
N ASN A 92 -1.20 2.49 17.97
CA ASN A 92 0.03 2.16 17.26
C ASN A 92 0.54 3.37 16.49
N GLU A 93 1.87 3.51 16.40
CA GLU A 93 2.51 4.47 15.52
C GLU A 93 2.39 4.02 14.06
N PHE A 94 2.10 4.95 13.15
CA PHE A 94 2.02 4.72 11.72
C PHE A 94 3.00 5.64 10.99
N TYR A 95 3.60 5.11 9.93
CA TYR A 95 4.50 5.86 9.06
C TYR A 95 4.12 5.67 7.60
N CYS A 96 4.52 6.63 6.79
CA CYS A 96 4.53 6.52 5.35
C CYS A 96 5.89 5.99 4.89
N TYR A 97 5.89 5.06 3.96
CA TYR A 97 7.06 4.43 3.40
C TYR A 97 7.02 4.51 1.88
N SER A 98 8.16 4.71 1.22
CA SER A 98 8.23 4.70 -0.24
C SER A 98 9.55 4.15 -0.77
N ASN A 99 9.55 3.68 -2.02
CA ASN A 99 10.75 3.15 -2.69
C ASN A 99 11.43 4.18 -3.62
N PHE A 100 11.08 5.46 -3.47
CA PHE A 100 11.62 6.59 -4.21
C PHE A 100 11.66 7.81 -3.29
N ASP A 101 12.21 8.93 -3.74
CA ASP A 101 12.20 10.17 -2.97
C ASP A 101 10.81 10.81 -3.02
N PHE A 102 9.91 10.36 -2.13
CA PHE A 102 8.52 10.82 -2.07
C PHE A 102 8.43 12.24 -1.51
N ASP A 103 9.28 12.60 -0.57
CA ASP A 103 9.25 13.92 0.07
C ASP A 103 9.59 15.04 -0.92
N LYS A 104 10.49 14.81 -1.89
CA LYS A 104 10.72 15.75 -3.00
C LYS A 104 9.52 15.95 -3.92
N MET A 105 8.57 15.02 -3.94
CA MET A 105 7.36 15.14 -4.78
C MET A 105 6.22 15.87 -4.08
N LEU A 106 6.33 16.11 -2.77
CA LEU A 106 5.33 16.85 -1.97
C LEU A 106 5.63 18.35 -1.85
N LEU A 107 6.82 18.77 -2.27
CA LEU A 107 7.27 20.17 -2.37
C LEU A 107 6.97 20.73 -3.76
#